data_AF-W7A5B9-F1
#
_entry.id   AF-W7A5B9-F1
#
_cell.length_a   1.000
_cell.length_b   1.000
_cell.length_c   1.000
_cell.angle_alpha   90.00
_cell.angle_beta   90.00
_cell.angle_gamma   90.00
#
_symmetry.space_group_name_H-M   'P 1'
#
loop_
_entity.id
_entity.type
_entity.pdbx_description
1 polymer ?
#
loop_
_entity_poly.entity_id
_entity_poly.type
_entity_poly.pdbx_seq_one_letter_code
_entity_poly.pdbx_strand_id
1 'polypeptide(L)'
;MQLTQVLSGLWRQSIVRSADNSGVIKACIIGIGKNKWGTGKIGDRIRVSIRDKTNDCIIQEKTPKGIIVRRKKETKRKDGSYIKFDDNAFVIISKNKLKATKIKGPVAMETRHNCKNLARYIF
;
A
#
# COMPACT_ATOMS: atom_id res chain seq x y z
N MET A 1 -31.62 5.71 -9.84
CA MET A 1 -30.61 6.70 -9.42
C MET A 1 -29.40 5.92 -8.91
N GLN A 2 -28.48 5.54 -9.81
CA GLN A 2 -27.27 4.79 -9.45
C GLN A 2 -26.45 5.66 -8.51
N LEU A 3 -26.16 5.16 -7.31
CA LEU A 3 -25.18 5.75 -6.41
C LEU A 3 -23.85 5.84 -7.16
N THR A 4 -23.65 7.02 -7.74
CA THR A 4 -22.41 7.78 -7.83
C THR A 4 -21.18 6.93 -7.60
N GLN A 5 -20.33 6.82 -8.62
CA GLN A 5 -18.98 6.28 -8.54
C GLN A 5 -18.31 6.71 -7.23
N VAL A 6 -18.39 5.85 -6.22
CA VAL A 6 -17.73 6.05 -4.94
C VAL A 6 -16.27 6.17 -5.31
N LEU A 7 -15.70 7.36 -5.10
CA LEU A 7 -14.31 7.70 -5.40
C LEU A 7 -13.42 6.52 -4.99
N SER A 8 -13.04 5.66 -5.95
CA SER A 8 -12.50 4.31 -5.71
C SER A 8 -11.04 4.32 -5.23
N GLY A 9 -10.63 5.42 -4.60
CA GLY A 9 -9.35 5.58 -3.95
C GLY A 9 -9.25 4.94 -2.59
N LEU A 10 -8.04 4.96 -2.05
CA LEU A 10 -7.74 4.47 -0.72
C LEU A 10 -7.92 5.58 0.29
N TRP A 11 -8.96 5.50 1.10
CA TRP A 11 -9.25 6.44 2.16
C TRP A 11 -8.78 5.90 3.50
N ARG A 12 -8.85 6.73 4.55
CA ARG A 12 -8.88 6.16 5.91
C ARG A 12 -10.03 5.17 6.01
N GLN A 13 -9.87 4.18 6.88
CA GLN A 13 -10.77 3.04 7.06
C GLN A 13 -10.82 2.05 5.89
N SER A 14 -10.21 2.34 4.73
CA SER A 14 -10.09 1.37 3.64
C SER A 14 -9.27 0.16 4.08
N ILE A 15 -9.72 -1.04 3.67
CA ILE A 15 -8.99 -2.29 3.88
C ILE A 15 -8.08 -2.55 2.70
N VAL A 16 -6.82 -2.87 2.99
CA VAL A 16 -5.77 -3.17 2.02
C VAL A 16 -5.12 -4.51 2.36
N ARG A 17 -4.70 -5.25 1.33
CA ARG A 17 -4.01 -6.53 1.47
C ARG A 17 -2.51 -6.32 1.62
N SER A 18 -1.85 -7.16 2.41
CA SER A 18 -0.38 -7.17 2.39
C SER A 18 0.12 -7.81 1.10
N ALA A 19 1.08 -7.17 0.46
CA ALA A 19 1.81 -7.68 -0.70
C ALA A 19 3.21 -8.14 -0.31
N ASP A 20 3.44 -8.60 0.91
CA ASP A 20 4.74 -9.09 1.35
C ASP A 20 4.67 -10.43 2.09
N ASN A 21 5.83 -10.96 2.47
CA ASN A 21 5.94 -12.19 3.25
C ASN A 21 6.04 -11.95 4.78
N SER A 22 5.55 -10.81 5.29
CA SER A 22 5.59 -10.52 6.73
C SER A 22 4.63 -11.36 7.59
N GLY A 23 3.68 -12.06 6.96
CA GLY A 23 2.60 -12.79 7.65
C GLY A 23 1.36 -11.93 7.94
N VAL A 24 1.37 -10.63 7.65
CA VAL A 24 0.14 -9.82 7.65
C VAL A 24 -0.70 -10.19 6.43
N ILE A 25 -2.01 -10.35 6.61
CA ILE A 25 -2.96 -10.68 5.52
C ILE A 25 -3.66 -9.41 5.03
N LYS A 26 -4.30 -8.68 5.96
CA LYS A 26 -4.99 -7.41 5.65
C LYS A 26 -4.88 -6.43 6.81
N ALA A 27 -4.93 -5.15 6.45
CA ALA A 27 -4.88 -4.06 7.39
C ALA A 27 -5.84 -2.93 6.98
N CYS A 28 -6.23 -2.13 7.97
CA CYS A 28 -7.09 -0.98 7.81
C CYS A 28 -6.25 0.30 7.82
N ILE A 29 -6.38 1.16 6.82
CA ILE A 29 -5.64 2.43 6.76
C ILE A 29 -6.17 3.36 7.86
N ILE A 30 -5.29 3.80 8.76
CA ILE A 30 -5.65 4.78 9.81
C ILE A 30 -5.03 6.15 9.56
N GLY A 31 -3.98 6.21 8.74
CA GLY A 31 -3.35 7.48 8.34
C GLY A 31 -2.72 7.38 6.97
N ILE A 32 -2.83 8.47 6.20
CA ILE A 32 -2.21 8.64 4.89
C ILE A 32 -1.28 9.84 5.05
N GLY A 33 0.03 9.65 4.84
CA GLY A 33 1.11 10.53 5.29
C GLY A 33 0.87 12.03 5.10
N LYS A 34 1.37 12.63 4.01
CA LYS A 34 1.27 14.08 3.78
C LYS A 34 -0.13 14.53 3.33
N ASN A 35 -1.01 13.59 3.00
CA ASN A 35 -2.31 13.89 2.40
C ASN A 35 -3.44 13.70 3.42
N LYS A 36 -3.66 14.73 4.27
CA LYS A 36 -4.65 14.67 5.36
C LYS A 36 -6.10 14.57 4.85
N TRP A 37 -6.40 15.02 3.64
CA TRP A 37 -7.79 15.10 3.14
C TRP A 37 -8.00 14.39 1.80
N GLY A 38 -6.98 13.73 1.27
CA GLY A 38 -7.07 13.03 -0.01
C GLY A 38 -6.99 11.52 0.11
N THR A 39 -7.01 10.88 -1.05
CA THR A 39 -6.83 9.43 -1.19
C THR A 39 -5.36 9.07 -1.24
N GLY A 40 -5.00 7.92 -0.65
CA GLY A 40 -3.71 7.29 -0.81
C GLY A 40 -3.45 6.94 -2.28
N LYS A 41 -2.29 7.36 -2.76
CA LYS A 41 -1.75 7.06 -4.08
C LYS A 41 -0.68 5.99 -3.96
N ILE A 42 -0.34 5.38 -5.09
CA ILE A 42 0.82 4.50 -5.19
C ILE A 42 2.07 5.25 -4.71
N GLY A 43 2.87 4.60 -3.87
CA GLY A 43 4.05 5.17 -3.22
C GLY A 43 3.76 5.87 -1.89
N ASP A 44 2.52 6.27 -1.60
CA ASP A 44 2.25 6.99 -0.35
C ASP A 44 2.58 6.15 0.88
N ARG A 45 3.22 6.80 1.85
CA ARG A 45 3.42 6.22 3.18
C ARG A 45 2.11 6.27 3.94
N ILE A 46 1.72 5.13 4.48
CA ILE A 46 0.51 4.96 5.27
C ILE A 46 0.84 4.44 6.67
N ARG A 47 -0.06 4.73 7.62
CA ARG A 47 -0.12 4.04 8.90
C ARG A 47 -1.35 3.14 8.87
N VAL A 48 -1.18 1.88 9.24
CA VAL A 48 -2.25 0.89 9.18
C VAL A 48 -2.46 0.24 10.54
N SER A 49 -3.67 -0.25 10.80
CA SER A 49 -3.99 -1.12 11.92
C SER A 49 -4.18 -2.54 11.38
N ILE A 50 -3.41 -3.50 11.89
CA ILE A 50 -3.49 -4.90 11.43
C ILE A 50 -4.86 -5.46 11.78
N ARG A 51 -5.55 -6.05 10.80
CA ARG A 51 -6.86 -6.68 10.99
C ARG A 51 -6.79 -8.19 10.99
N ASP A 52 -5.82 -8.75 10.28
CA ASP A 52 -5.66 -10.18 10.11
C ASP A 52 -4.20 -10.51 9.79
N LYS A 53 -3.70 -11.60 10.39
CA LYS A 53 -2.31 -12.06 10.27
C LYS A 53 -2.21 -13.55 10.56
N THR A 54 -1.18 -14.18 10.01
CA THR A 54 -0.82 -15.57 10.31
C THR A 54 -0.20 -15.69 11.70
N ASN A 55 -0.12 -16.92 12.22
CA ASN A 55 0.53 -17.22 13.50
C ASN A 55 2.03 -16.84 13.47
N ASP A 56 2.72 -17.13 12.35
CA ASP A 56 4.15 -16.85 12.17
C ASP A 56 4.45 -15.39 11.74
N CYS A 57 3.51 -14.48 11.97
CA CYS A 57 3.67 -13.09 11.55
C CYS A 57 4.79 -12.40 12.33
N ILE A 58 5.80 -11.88 11.61
CA ILE A 58 6.98 -11.22 12.19
C ILE A 58 6.69 -9.80 12.71
N ILE A 59 5.48 -9.29 12.50
CA ILE A 59 5.09 -7.93 12.87
C ILE A 59 4.40 -7.92 14.23
N GLN A 60 5.14 -7.42 15.22
CA GLN A 60 4.64 -7.27 16.60
C GLN A 60 3.86 -5.96 16.79
N GLU A 61 4.19 -4.91 16.04
CA GLU A 61 3.53 -3.61 16.14
C GLU A 61 2.05 -3.72 15.73
N LYS A 62 1.13 -3.26 16.60
CA LYS A 62 -0.31 -3.20 16.28
C LYS A 62 -0.63 -2.24 15.13
N THR A 63 0.15 -1.15 15.04
CA THR A 63 -0.06 -0.09 14.05
C THR A 63 1.19 0.24 13.23
N PRO A 64 1.66 -0.67 12.36
CA PRO A 64 2.88 -0.49 11.61
C PRO A 64 2.73 0.58 10.50
N LYS A 65 3.88 1.05 10.01
CA LYS A 65 3.95 1.90 8.81
C LYS A 65 4.04 1.04 7.56
N GLY A 66 3.52 1.54 6.44
CA GLY A 66 3.56 0.87 5.16
C GLY A 66 3.67 1.82 3.98
N ILE A 67 3.81 1.25 2.78
CA ILE A 67 3.76 1.94 1.50
C ILE A 67 2.71 1.28 0.62
N ILE A 68 1.85 2.07 -0.01
CA ILE A 68 0.91 1.58 -1.03
C ILE A 68 1.70 1.19 -2.27
N VAL A 69 1.55 -0.05 -2.74
CA VAL A 69 2.25 -0.57 -3.93
C VAL A 69 1.32 -0.83 -5.11
N ARG A 70 0.04 -1.09 -4.85
CA ARG A 70 -1.00 -1.33 -5.86
C ARG A 70 -2.29 -0.65 -5.46
N ARG A 71 -3.03 -0.16 -6.46
CA ARG A 71 -4.30 0.55 -6.30
C ARG A 71 -5.26 0.21 -7.45
N LYS A 72 -6.52 -0.05 -7.12
CA LYS A 72 -7.61 -0.31 -8.08
C LYS A 72 -7.98 0.92 -8.91
N LYS A 73 -8.13 2.09 -8.26
CA LYS A 73 -8.34 3.36 -8.98
C LYS A 73 -7.11 3.70 -9.80
N GLU A 74 -7.38 4.10 -11.03
CA GLU A 74 -6.39 4.52 -11.99
C GLU A 74 -5.50 5.65 -11.45
N THR A 75 -4.21 5.55 -11.75
CA THR A 75 -3.21 6.57 -11.48
C THR A 75 -2.68 7.08 -12.82
N LYS A 76 -2.87 8.38 -13.06
CA LYS A 76 -2.38 9.05 -14.27
C LYS A 76 -0.87 9.25 -14.18
N ARG A 77 -0.16 8.91 -15.25
CA ARG A 77 1.28 9.13 -15.43
C ARG A 77 1.56 10.44 -16.17
N LYS A 78 2.83 10.87 -16.15
CA LYS A 78 3.28 12.12 -16.78
C LYS A 78 3.15 12.09 -18.29
N ASP A 79 3.29 10.93 -18.90
CA ASP A 79 3.08 10.69 -20.34
C ASP A 79 1.60 10.65 -20.74
N GLY A 80 0.67 10.83 -19.79
CA GLY A 80 -0.77 10.79 -20.03
C GLY A 80 -1.39 9.39 -19.95
N SER A 81 -0.58 8.33 -19.88
CA SER A 81 -1.08 6.97 -19.69
C SER A 81 -1.67 6.76 -18.29
N TYR A 82 -2.49 5.72 -18.13
CA TYR A 82 -3.08 5.34 -16.85
C TYR A 82 -2.62 3.93 -16.44
N ILE A 83 -2.27 3.77 -15.16
CA ILE A 83 -2.05 2.45 -14.56
C ILE A 83 -3.13 2.14 -13.54
N LYS A 84 -3.64 0.90 -13.55
CA LYS A 84 -4.55 0.34 -12.54
C LYS A 84 -4.13 -1.10 -12.22
N PHE A 85 -4.46 -1.55 -11.03
CA PHE A 85 -4.21 -2.93 -10.57
C PHE A 85 -5.52 -3.62 -10.19
N ASP A 86 -5.48 -4.95 -10.11
CA ASP A 86 -6.67 -5.75 -9.75
C ASP A 86 -7.00 -5.67 -8.25
N ASP A 87 -6.05 -5.26 -7.41
CA ASP A 87 -6.23 -5.13 -5.97
C ASP A 87 -5.60 -3.86 -5.39
N ASN A 88 -5.97 -3.58 -4.14
CA ASN A 88 -5.32 -2.56 -3.33
C ASN A 88 -4.37 -3.24 -2.36
N ALA A 89 -3.09 -2.93 -2.46
CA ALA A 89 -2.08 -3.60 -1.67
C ALA A 89 -1.00 -2.66 -1.14
N PHE A 90 -0.44 -3.05 -0.01
CA PHE A 90 0.63 -2.33 0.66
C PHE A 90 1.72 -3.29 1.13
N VAL A 91 2.87 -2.73 1.47
CA VAL A 91 3.97 -3.46 2.11
C VAL A 91 4.38 -2.77 3.40
N ILE A 92 4.89 -3.53 4.36
CA ILE A 92 5.27 -3.00 5.67
C ILE A 92 6.71 -2.48 5.65
N ILE A 93 6.91 -1.30 6.23
CA ILE A 93 8.21 -0.65 6.32
C ILE A 93 8.56 -0.25 7.74
N SER A 94 9.84 -0.25 8.06
CA SER A 94 10.39 0.33 9.28
C SER A 94 11.72 1.02 8.97
N LYS A 95 11.97 2.19 9.60
CA LYS A 95 13.16 3.01 9.35
C LYS A 95 13.50 3.19 7.85
N ASN A 96 12.46 3.39 7.02
CA ASN A 96 12.53 3.55 5.57
C ASN A 96 13.10 2.34 4.79
N LYS A 97 12.97 1.14 5.35
CA LYS A 97 13.31 -0.14 4.72
C LYS A 97 12.11 -1.09 4.77
N LEU A 98 12.00 -1.99 3.79
CA LEU A 98 11.03 -3.09 3.82
C LEU A 98 11.31 -3.96 5.05
N LYS A 99 10.27 -4.27 5.83
CA LYS A 99 10.37 -5.16 6.99
C LYS A 99 10.43 -6.63 6.59
N ALA A 100 9.75 -6.96 5.49
CA ALA A 100 9.70 -8.28 4.90
C ALA A 100 10.93 -8.53 4.00
N THR A 101 11.19 -9.79 3.67
CA THR A 101 12.31 -10.20 2.80
C THR A 101 11.92 -10.19 1.32
N LYS A 102 10.63 -10.37 0.99
CA LYS A 102 10.13 -10.46 -0.38
C LYS A 102 8.78 -9.77 -0.54
N ILE A 103 8.59 -9.15 -1.72
CA ILE A 103 7.30 -8.60 -2.18
C ILE A 103 6.60 -9.64 -3.07
N LYS A 104 5.27 -9.74 -2.93
CA LYS A 104 4.39 -10.64 -3.67
C LYS A 104 3.64 -9.86 -4.77
N GLY A 105 3.79 -10.33 -6.00
CA GLY A 105 3.14 -9.76 -7.17
C GLY A 105 3.81 -8.49 -7.69
N PRO A 106 3.22 -7.85 -8.71
CA PRO A 106 3.81 -6.69 -9.37
C PRO A 106 3.85 -5.48 -8.44
N VAL A 107 4.83 -4.60 -8.67
CA VAL A 107 5.05 -3.36 -7.95
C VAL A 107 5.16 -2.22 -8.95
N ALA A 108 4.39 -1.17 -8.73
CA ALA A 108 4.41 0.02 -9.57
C ALA A 108 5.76 0.75 -9.45
N MET A 109 6.34 1.15 -10.58
CA MET A 109 7.64 1.87 -10.65
C MET A 109 7.62 3.18 -9.86
N GLU A 110 6.45 3.79 -9.71
CA GLU A 110 6.19 5.01 -8.95
C GLU A 110 6.57 4.87 -7.45
N THR A 111 6.72 3.64 -6.95
CA THR A 111 7.12 3.36 -5.56
C THR A 111 8.64 3.41 -5.33
N ARG A 112 9.45 3.45 -6.39
CA ARG A 112 10.93 3.27 -6.35
C ARG A 112 11.64 4.23 -5.41
N HIS A 113 11.23 5.49 -5.36
CA HIS A 113 11.90 6.53 -4.59
C HIS A 113 11.45 6.60 -3.12
N ASN A 114 10.45 5.80 -2.74
CA ASN A 114 9.75 5.99 -1.47
C ASN A 114 10.31 5.10 -0.34
N CYS A 115 11.16 4.13 -0.67
CA CYS A 115 11.86 3.27 0.29
C CYS A 115 13.22 2.85 -0.27
N LYS A 116 14.28 2.86 0.57
CA LYS A 116 15.68 2.68 0.14
C LYS A 116 15.92 1.36 -0.60
N ASN A 117 15.20 0.31 -0.23
CA ASN A 117 15.40 -1.03 -0.77
C ASN A 117 14.28 -1.48 -1.70
N LEU A 118 13.24 -0.66 -1.92
CA LEU A 118 12.11 -1.08 -2.77
C LEU A 118 12.53 -1.21 -4.24
N ALA A 119 13.48 -0.38 -4.67
CA ALA A 119 14.02 -0.40 -6.04
C ALA A 119 14.57 -1.76 -6.47
N ARG A 120 15.04 -2.60 -5.53
CA ARG A 120 15.54 -3.95 -5.82
C ARG A 120 14.45 -4.96 -6.17
N TYR A 121 13.19 -4.62 -5.88
CA TYR A 121 12.03 -5.47 -6.12
C TYR A 121 11.16 -4.96 -7.27
N ILE A 122 11.61 -3.90 -7.94
CA ILE A 122 11.01 -3.35 -9.15
C ILE A 122 11.91 -3.84 -10.27
N PHE A 123 11.50 -4.94 -10.90
CA PHE A 123 12.15 -5.50 -12.08
C PHE A 123 11.53 -4.88 -13.32
#